data_AF-A0A6I7PPL1-F1
#
_entry.id   AF-A0A6I7PPL1-F1
#
_cell.length_a   1.000
_cell.length_b   1.000
_cell.length_c   1.000
_cell.angle_alpha   90.00
_cell.angle_beta   90.00
_cell.angle_gamma   90.00
#
_symmetry.space_group_name_H-M   'P 1'
#
loop_
_entity.id
_entity.type
_entity.pdbx_description
1 polymer ?
#
loop_
_entity_poly.entity_id
_entity_poly.type
_entity_poly.pdbx_seq_one_letter_code
_entity_poly.pdbx_strand_id
1 'polypeptide(L)'
;MVAVAVTIAVGIGASVGHAQVVLRGGERVEDPVVRTSAAGVELGGARPRTLGWDVVREVLGEHEEDAAAYAALSDALWRARTRAERGDLTLAEPLFERAFAIAYGSTGPTSVVAAEGLLRCRLARGAHASALEPWLESLRLRRAGLRGDTGATANDRTRRSRVAEDDPWSIDSATGLAPALPPVWIDAPSLKSFPRLGPVQADNHEVVAFETLYRWAALRVMGEDAPFPSISAEALRSPGVRLVRSMVEAQHADADLRARARESLERDIGRDAGTWVEAWRRVAIGRSLLREDDASLRTRGMLELLHVPARFGASQPHLSAVALAEVCAELHARGEAASYETLRAELESLAPDHGAIVWLDNSVGGVR
;
A
#
# COMPACT_ATOMS: atom_id res chain seq x y z
N MET A 1 -11.22 -82.66 28.85
CA MET A 1 -10.30 -81.48 28.82
C MET A 1 -10.34 -80.92 27.41
N VAL A 2 -11.07 -79.82 27.20
CA VAL A 2 -11.17 -79.14 25.91
C VAL A 2 -10.31 -77.88 26.00
N ALA A 3 -9.22 -77.83 25.24
CA ALA A 3 -8.32 -76.69 25.18
C ALA A 3 -8.93 -75.63 24.25
N VAL A 4 -9.30 -74.48 24.81
CA VAL A 4 -9.78 -73.31 24.06
C VAL A 4 -8.56 -72.48 23.68
N ALA A 5 -8.22 -72.49 22.38
CA ALA A 5 -7.18 -71.62 21.83
C ALA A 5 -7.76 -70.22 21.59
N VAL A 6 -7.30 -69.25 22.35
CA VAL A 6 -7.63 -67.83 22.18
C VAL A 6 -6.64 -67.22 21.19
N THR A 7 -7.10 -66.95 19.97
CA THR A 7 -6.33 -66.23 18.95
C THR A 7 -6.48 -64.73 19.20
N ILE A 8 -5.44 -64.08 19.74
CA ILE A 8 -5.35 -62.62 19.84
C ILE A 8 -4.94 -62.09 18.47
N ALA A 9 -5.90 -61.55 17.71
CA ALA A 9 -5.61 -60.80 16.50
C ALA A 9 -5.07 -59.42 16.90
N VAL A 10 -3.75 -59.25 16.85
CA VAL A 10 -3.10 -57.94 16.94
C VAL A 10 -3.34 -57.22 15.60
N GLY A 11 -4.38 -56.40 15.55
CA GLY A 11 -4.58 -55.48 14.44
C GLY A 11 -3.51 -54.41 14.46
N ILE A 12 -2.48 -54.55 13.62
CA ILE A 12 -1.60 -53.44 13.27
C ILE A 12 -2.43 -52.50 12.40
N GLY A 13 -3.20 -51.62 13.05
CA GLY A 13 -3.81 -50.49 12.37
C GLY A 13 -2.66 -49.59 11.92
N ALA A 14 -2.29 -49.67 10.64
CA ALA A 14 -1.46 -48.65 10.02
C ALA A 14 -2.23 -47.34 10.17
N SER A 15 -1.80 -46.50 11.12
CA SER A 15 -2.24 -45.12 11.19
C SER A 15 -1.87 -44.52 9.83
N VAL A 16 -2.88 -44.28 9.00
CA VAL A 16 -2.69 -43.52 7.76
C VAL A 16 -2.14 -42.19 8.22
N GLY A 17 -0.84 -41.97 7.99
CA GLY A 17 -0.14 -40.79 8.44
C GLY A 17 -0.74 -39.60 7.68
N HIS A 18 -1.67 -38.89 8.32
CA HIS A 18 -2.21 -37.67 7.75
C HIS A 18 -1.06 -36.67 7.56
N ALA A 19 -1.09 -35.93 6.44
CA ALA A 19 -0.09 -34.92 6.17
C ALA A 19 -0.04 -33.91 7.33
N GLN A 20 1.17 -33.67 7.86
CA GLN A 20 1.40 -32.77 8.99
C GLN A 20 2.06 -31.49 8.50
N VAL A 21 1.66 -30.34 9.03
CA VAL A 21 2.34 -29.06 8.75
C VAL A 21 3.17 -28.65 9.94
N VAL A 22 4.46 -28.41 9.74
CA VAL A 22 5.36 -27.86 10.74
C VAL A 22 5.42 -26.35 10.56
N LEU A 23 5.12 -25.59 11.61
CA LEU A 23 5.19 -24.13 11.60
C LEU A 23 6.61 -23.65 11.94
N ARG A 24 6.92 -22.40 11.59
CA ARG A 24 8.21 -21.75 11.92
C ARG A 24 8.48 -21.63 13.42
N GLY A 25 7.43 -21.68 14.25
CA GLY A 25 7.52 -21.77 15.70
C GLY A 25 7.80 -23.17 16.26
N GLY A 26 7.92 -24.20 15.41
CA GLY A 26 8.11 -25.60 15.79
C GLY A 26 6.81 -26.34 16.14
N GLU A 27 5.69 -25.63 16.26
CA GLU A 27 4.36 -26.22 16.43
C GLU A 27 3.98 -27.08 15.22
N ARG A 28 3.32 -28.21 15.47
CA ARG A 28 2.79 -29.11 14.44
C ARG A 28 1.28 -28.97 14.36
N VAL A 29 0.78 -28.85 13.14
CA VAL A 29 -0.65 -28.83 12.84
C VAL A 29 -1.02 -30.18 12.23
N GLU A 30 -1.92 -30.88 12.91
CA GLU A 30 -2.36 -32.25 12.59
C GLU A 30 -3.60 -32.28 11.68
N ASP A 31 -4.17 -31.12 11.34
CA ASP A 31 -5.28 -31.04 10.40
C ASP A 31 -4.83 -31.55 9.01
N PRO A 32 -5.66 -32.33 8.30
CA PRO A 32 -5.26 -32.91 7.02
C PRO A 32 -5.02 -31.81 5.99
N VAL A 33 -3.87 -31.82 5.34
CA VAL A 33 -3.60 -30.96 4.18
C VAL A 33 -4.50 -31.40 3.03
N VAL A 34 -5.21 -30.44 2.44
CA VAL A 34 -6.10 -30.66 1.29
C VAL A 34 -5.40 -30.28 -0.01
N ARG A 35 -4.65 -29.18 0.02
CA ARG A 35 -3.98 -28.62 -1.15
C ARG A 35 -2.83 -27.69 -0.76
N THR A 36 -1.80 -27.65 -1.58
CA THR A 36 -0.76 -26.62 -1.54
C THR A 36 -0.82 -25.77 -2.81
N SER A 37 -0.63 -24.46 -2.68
CA SER A 37 -0.63 -23.52 -3.81
C SER A 37 0.16 -22.25 -3.45
N ALA A 38 0.33 -21.33 -4.41
CA ALA A 38 0.92 -20.02 -4.12
C ALA A 38 0.16 -19.22 -3.04
N ALA A 39 -1.13 -19.48 -2.85
CA ALA A 39 -1.95 -18.86 -1.81
C ALA A 39 -1.56 -19.31 -0.39
N GLY A 40 -1.04 -20.54 -0.26
CA GLY A 40 -0.67 -21.14 1.02
C GLY A 40 -0.94 -22.65 1.07
N VAL A 41 -0.99 -23.18 2.29
CA VAL A 41 -1.34 -24.58 2.57
C VAL A 41 -2.79 -24.63 3.09
N GLU A 42 -3.68 -25.23 2.32
CA GLU A 42 -5.08 -25.43 2.68
C GLU A 42 -5.21 -26.65 3.59
N LEU A 43 -5.77 -26.43 4.78
CA LEU A 43 -6.05 -27.44 5.77
C LEU A 43 -7.55 -27.72 5.81
N GLY A 44 -7.89 -29.00 5.88
CA GLY A 44 -9.25 -29.49 6.11
C GLY A 44 -9.57 -29.61 7.60
N GLY A 45 -10.35 -30.64 7.94
CA GLY A 45 -10.74 -30.92 9.32
C GLY A 45 -11.97 -30.11 9.79
N ALA A 46 -12.13 -30.00 11.11
CA ALA A 46 -13.31 -29.38 11.71
C ALA A 46 -13.39 -27.85 11.49
N ARG A 47 -12.24 -27.22 11.19
CA ARG A 47 -12.12 -25.78 10.92
C ARG A 47 -11.20 -25.56 9.71
N PRO A 48 -11.74 -25.71 8.48
CA PRO A 48 -10.98 -25.48 7.27
C PRO A 48 -10.35 -24.09 7.26
N ARG A 49 -9.07 -24.00 6.91
CA ARG A 49 -8.32 -22.74 6.86
C ARG A 49 -7.10 -22.85 5.96
N THR A 50 -6.60 -21.72 5.48
CA THR A 50 -5.35 -21.64 4.73
C THR A 50 -4.26 -21.05 5.61
N LEU A 51 -3.09 -21.69 5.64
CA LEU A 51 -1.89 -21.16 6.28
C LEU A 51 -1.01 -20.47 5.24
N GLY A 52 -0.53 -19.26 5.54
CA GLY A 52 0.43 -18.55 4.70
C GLY A 52 1.81 -19.21 4.71
N TRP A 53 2.54 -19.11 3.59
CA TRP A 53 3.89 -19.67 3.49
C TRP A 53 4.90 -19.00 4.43
N ASP A 54 4.58 -17.81 4.95
CA ASP A 54 5.38 -17.07 5.93
C ASP A 54 5.35 -17.69 7.35
N VAL A 55 4.35 -18.52 7.66
CA VAL A 55 4.25 -19.26 8.94
C VAL A 55 4.56 -20.74 8.81
N VAL A 56 4.39 -21.31 7.61
CA VAL A 56 4.75 -22.70 7.31
C VAL A 56 6.27 -22.82 7.25
N ARG A 57 6.82 -23.88 7.82
CA ARG A 57 8.22 -24.27 7.66
C ARG A 57 8.36 -25.44 6.70
N GLU A 58 7.50 -26.43 6.86
CA GLU A 58 7.58 -27.70 6.13
C GLU A 58 6.21 -28.37 6.13
N VAL A 59 5.92 -29.15 5.09
CA VAL A 59 4.75 -30.02 4.99
C VAL A 59 5.28 -31.44 4.84
N LEU A 60 4.80 -32.35 5.69
CA LEU A 60 5.23 -33.74 5.73
C LEU A 60 4.11 -34.65 5.23
N GLY A 61 4.46 -35.75 4.55
CA GLY A 61 3.52 -36.77 4.12
C GLY A 61 3.06 -36.61 2.67
N GLU A 62 1.79 -36.89 2.39
CA GLU A 62 1.25 -37.01 1.02
C GLU A 62 1.47 -35.76 0.14
N HIS A 63 1.52 -34.57 0.74
CA HIS A 63 1.68 -33.29 0.03
C HIS A 63 3.09 -32.69 0.10
N GLU A 64 4.09 -33.46 0.55
CA GLU A 64 5.47 -32.98 0.70
C GLU A 64 6.09 -32.56 -0.64
N GLU A 65 5.91 -33.35 -1.70
CA GLU A 65 6.45 -33.06 -3.03
C GLU A 65 5.86 -31.77 -3.61
N ASP A 66 4.54 -31.59 -3.54
CA ASP A 66 3.87 -30.37 -3.99
C ASP A 66 4.32 -29.14 -3.17
N ALA A 67 4.51 -29.31 -1.86
CA ALA A 67 4.97 -28.25 -0.98
C ALA A 67 6.44 -27.86 -1.23
N ALA A 68 7.28 -28.80 -1.68
CA ALA A 68 8.69 -28.54 -1.97
C ALA A 68 8.86 -27.44 -3.04
N ALA A 69 7.91 -27.32 -3.98
CA ALA A 69 7.88 -26.24 -4.98
C ALA A 69 7.79 -24.83 -4.36
N TYR A 70 7.30 -24.71 -3.13
CA TYR A 70 7.11 -23.44 -2.41
C TYR A 70 8.09 -23.22 -1.25
N ALA A 71 9.04 -24.13 -1.02
CA ALA A 71 10.01 -24.02 0.09
C ALA A 71 10.82 -22.71 0.03
N ALA A 72 11.27 -22.31 -1.17
CA ALA A 72 12.00 -21.06 -1.38
C ALA A 72 11.14 -19.81 -1.10
N LEU A 73 9.85 -19.84 -1.49
CA LEU A 73 8.90 -18.77 -1.20
C LEU A 73 8.66 -18.65 0.31
N SER A 74 8.46 -19.77 0.98
CA SER A 74 8.27 -19.83 2.43
C SER A 74 9.45 -19.25 3.21
N ASP A 75 10.68 -19.68 2.88
CA ASP A 75 11.89 -19.13 3.49
C ASP A 75 12.06 -17.64 3.22
N ALA A 76 11.79 -17.20 1.98
CA ALA A 76 11.89 -15.79 1.61
C ALA A 76 10.91 -14.93 2.42
N LEU A 77 9.63 -15.32 2.48
CA LEU A 77 8.61 -14.56 3.20
C LEU A 77 8.85 -14.51 4.70
N TRP A 78 9.19 -15.64 5.32
CA TRP A 78 9.51 -15.66 6.75
C TRP A 78 10.69 -14.73 7.08
N ARG A 79 11.75 -14.75 6.27
CA ARG A 79 12.91 -13.85 6.43
C ARG A 79 12.56 -12.39 6.16
N ALA A 80 11.73 -12.12 5.14
CA ALA A 80 11.28 -10.77 4.80
C ALA A 80 10.48 -10.16 5.96
N ARG A 81 9.49 -10.90 6.46
CA ARG A 81 8.65 -10.50 7.59
C ARG A 81 9.49 -10.26 8.85
N THR A 82 10.37 -11.20 9.20
CA THR A 82 11.25 -11.07 10.37
C THR A 82 12.17 -9.84 10.28
N ARG A 83 12.66 -9.50 9.08
CA ARG A 83 13.47 -8.28 8.88
C ARG A 83 12.63 -7.00 9.00
N ALA A 84 11.46 -6.98 8.37
CA ALA A 84 10.54 -5.84 8.47
C ALA A 84 10.07 -5.61 9.91
N GLU A 85 9.77 -6.67 10.67
CA GLU A 85 9.46 -6.60 12.10
C GLU A 85 10.60 -5.99 12.94
N ARG A 86 11.85 -6.12 12.47
CA ARG A 86 13.04 -5.52 13.09
C ARG A 86 13.39 -4.13 12.52
N GLY A 87 12.58 -3.60 11.60
CA GLY A 87 12.80 -2.31 10.95
C GLY A 87 13.77 -2.33 9.77
N ASP A 88 14.30 -3.50 9.38
CA ASP A 88 15.23 -3.64 8.26
C ASP A 88 14.47 -3.83 6.94
N LEU A 89 13.81 -2.74 6.50
CA LEU A 89 12.98 -2.74 5.29
C LEU A 89 13.83 -2.86 4.02
N THR A 90 15.05 -2.32 4.02
CA THR A 90 15.97 -2.40 2.88
C THR A 90 16.33 -3.84 2.54
N LEU A 91 16.67 -4.67 3.54
CA LEU A 91 16.96 -6.10 3.28
C LEU A 91 15.69 -6.96 3.13
N ALA A 92 14.52 -6.45 3.54
CA ALA A 92 13.25 -7.14 3.36
C ALA A 92 12.68 -6.99 1.94
N GLU A 93 12.80 -5.80 1.33
CA GLU A 93 12.21 -5.47 0.03
C GLU A 93 12.49 -6.50 -1.08
N PRO A 94 13.74 -6.90 -1.38
CA PRO A 94 13.99 -7.85 -2.48
C PRO A 94 13.41 -9.24 -2.21
N LEU A 95 13.14 -9.59 -0.95
CA LEU A 95 12.46 -10.85 -0.62
C LEU A 95 10.94 -10.73 -0.83
N PHE A 96 10.35 -9.63 -0.38
CA PHE A 96 8.95 -9.36 -0.62
C PHE A 96 8.64 -9.19 -2.11
N GLU A 97 9.52 -8.56 -2.88
CA GLU A 97 9.35 -8.40 -4.33
C GLU A 97 9.29 -9.75 -5.05
N ARG A 98 10.20 -10.68 -4.74
CA ARG A 98 10.15 -12.05 -5.29
C ARG A 98 8.91 -12.80 -4.84
N ALA A 99 8.55 -12.69 -3.56
CA ALA A 99 7.36 -13.37 -3.03
C ALA A 99 6.07 -12.83 -3.65
N PHE A 100 5.99 -11.52 -3.84
CA PHE A 100 4.88 -10.84 -4.49
C PHE A 100 4.74 -11.30 -5.93
N ALA A 101 5.84 -11.35 -6.69
CA ALA A 101 5.80 -11.83 -8.08
C ALA A 101 5.25 -13.27 -8.21
N ILE A 102 5.51 -14.14 -7.23
CA ILE A 102 4.98 -15.52 -7.22
C ILE A 102 3.53 -15.57 -6.75
N ALA A 103 3.15 -14.75 -5.76
CA ALA A 103 1.84 -14.80 -5.11
C ALA A 103 0.81 -13.83 -5.72
N TYR A 104 1.21 -12.97 -6.66
CA TYR A 104 0.36 -11.95 -7.26
C TYR A 104 -0.88 -12.55 -7.92
N GLY A 105 -2.05 -11.96 -7.68
CA GLY A 105 -3.33 -12.43 -8.22
C GLY A 105 -3.89 -13.68 -7.53
N SER A 106 -3.09 -14.39 -6.73
CA SER A 106 -3.62 -15.45 -5.87
C SER A 106 -4.47 -14.86 -4.75
N THR A 107 -5.47 -15.61 -4.27
CA THR A 107 -6.33 -15.17 -3.17
C THR A 107 -6.01 -16.01 -1.94
N GLY A 108 -5.12 -15.50 -1.10
CA GLY A 108 -4.78 -16.18 0.16
C GLY A 108 -3.84 -15.41 1.08
N PRO A 109 -3.57 -15.95 2.28
CA PRO A 109 -2.70 -15.37 3.29
C PRO A 109 -1.33 -14.93 2.76
N THR A 110 -0.71 -15.77 1.92
CA THR A 110 0.62 -15.53 1.37
C THR A 110 0.66 -14.24 0.53
N SER A 111 -0.34 -14.04 -0.33
CA SER A 111 -0.45 -12.84 -1.16
C SER A 111 -0.63 -11.58 -0.33
N VAL A 112 -1.37 -11.66 0.79
CA VAL A 112 -1.56 -10.51 1.69
C VAL A 112 -0.24 -10.10 2.31
N VAL A 113 0.50 -11.05 2.89
CA VAL A 113 1.78 -10.76 3.55
C VAL A 113 2.81 -10.23 2.55
N ALA A 114 2.86 -10.80 1.34
CA ALA A 114 3.75 -10.34 0.29
C ALA A 114 3.42 -8.91 -0.17
N ALA A 115 2.14 -8.62 -0.44
CA ALA A 115 1.68 -7.33 -0.92
C ALA A 115 1.86 -6.23 0.15
N GLU A 116 1.40 -6.46 1.39
CA GLU A 116 1.52 -5.47 2.46
C GLU A 116 3.00 -5.23 2.85
N GLY A 117 3.82 -6.28 2.88
CA GLY A 117 5.25 -6.18 3.13
C GLY A 117 5.98 -5.36 2.07
N LEU A 118 5.68 -5.60 0.79
CA LEU A 118 6.26 -4.84 -0.32
C LEU A 118 5.80 -3.39 -0.33
N LEU A 119 4.51 -3.14 -0.07
CA LEU A 119 3.94 -1.80 0.10
C LEU A 119 4.74 -1.01 1.15
N ARG A 120 4.90 -1.58 2.35
CA ARG A 120 5.64 -0.94 3.45
C ARG A 120 7.07 -0.62 3.08
N CYS A 121 7.79 -1.55 2.46
CA CYS A 121 9.17 -1.34 2.04
C CYS A 121 9.28 -0.18 1.04
N ARG A 122 8.43 -0.19 0.01
CA ARG A 122 8.43 0.83 -1.05
C ARG A 122 8.08 2.22 -0.51
N LEU A 123 7.07 2.32 0.37
CA LEU A 123 6.71 3.60 0.99
C LEU A 123 7.81 4.14 1.91
N ALA A 124 8.42 3.28 2.73
CA ALA A 124 9.47 3.70 3.65
C ALA A 124 10.70 4.30 2.96
N ARG A 125 11.03 3.86 1.74
CA ARG A 125 12.11 4.46 0.93
C ARG A 125 11.63 5.54 -0.06
N GLY A 126 10.38 5.98 0.05
CA GLY A 126 9.82 7.03 -0.80
C GLY A 126 9.45 6.62 -2.23
N ALA A 127 9.38 5.32 -2.54
CA ALA A 127 9.09 4.79 -3.87
C ALA A 127 7.58 4.69 -4.18
N HIS A 128 6.86 5.80 -3.98
CA HIS A 128 5.40 5.89 -4.04
C HIS A 128 4.79 5.32 -5.32
N ALA A 129 5.34 5.66 -6.50
CA ALA A 129 4.82 5.14 -7.77
C ALA A 129 4.83 3.60 -7.82
N SER A 130 5.93 2.98 -7.37
CA SER A 130 6.04 1.52 -7.31
C SER A 130 5.22 0.90 -6.18
N ALA A 131 4.81 1.66 -5.18
CA ALA A 131 4.00 1.18 -4.07
C ALA A 131 2.54 0.95 -4.46
N LEU A 132 2.08 1.47 -5.60
CA LEU A 132 0.67 1.40 -5.99
C LEU A 132 0.19 -0.03 -6.23
N GLU A 133 0.93 -0.81 -7.00
CA GLU A 133 0.55 -2.19 -7.33
C GLU A 133 0.38 -3.08 -6.07
N PRO A 134 1.36 -3.15 -5.13
CA PRO A 134 1.15 -3.90 -3.90
C PRO A 134 0.05 -3.32 -3.01
N TRP A 135 -0.21 -2.01 -3.04
CA TRP A 135 -1.36 -1.42 -2.35
C TRP A 135 -2.71 -1.89 -2.94
N LEU A 136 -2.86 -1.82 -4.27
CA LEU A 136 -4.09 -2.25 -4.95
C LEU A 136 -4.35 -3.74 -4.74
N GLU A 137 -3.31 -4.57 -4.79
CA GLU A 137 -3.44 -5.99 -4.50
C GLU A 137 -3.82 -6.25 -3.04
N SER A 138 -3.20 -5.56 -2.09
CA SER A 138 -3.57 -5.63 -0.68
C SER A 138 -5.03 -5.22 -0.45
N LEU A 139 -5.49 -4.17 -1.13
CA LEU A 139 -6.88 -3.71 -1.07
C LEU A 139 -7.84 -4.75 -1.67
N ARG A 140 -7.52 -5.33 -2.84
CA ARG A 140 -8.29 -6.42 -3.46
C ARG A 140 -8.48 -7.58 -2.49
N LEU A 141 -7.40 -8.03 -1.86
CA LEU A 141 -7.42 -9.13 -0.89
C LEU A 141 -8.24 -8.77 0.36
N ARG A 142 -8.12 -7.54 0.88
CA ARG A 142 -8.94 -7.06 2.00
C ARG A 142 -10.43 -7.03 1.69
N ARG A 143 -10.80 -6.66 0.46
CA ARG A 143 -12.20 -6.71 0.00
C ARG A 143 -12.71 -8.13 -0.24
N ALA A 144 -11.82 -9.09 -0.49
CA ALA A 144 -12.14 -10.51 -0.46
C ALA A 144 -12.25 -11.08 0.98
N GLY A 145 -12.15 -10.24 2.02
CA GLY A 145 -12.25 -10.65 3.41
C GLY A 145 -10.96 -11.20 4.01
N LEU A 146 -9.86 -11.22 3.27
CA LEU A 146 -8.57 -11.65 3.76
C LEU A 146 -7.88 -10.51 4.54
N ARG A 147 -7.24 -10.86 5.64
CA ARG A 147 -6.40 -9.93 6.42
C ARG A 147 -5.05 -10.57 6.68
N GLY A 148 -4.01 -9.76 6.87
CA GLY A 148 -2.65 -10.23 7.20
C GLY A 148 -2.58 -11.04 8.50
N ASP A 149 -3.66 -11.08 9.27
CA ASP A 149 -3.83 -11.86 10.51
C ASP A 149 -4.01 -13.37 10.31
N THR A 150 -3.77 -13.88 9.11
CA THR A 150 -4.10 -15.24 8.68
C THR A 150 -3.11 -16.27 9.22
N GLY A 151 -3.19 -16.52 10.53
CA GLY A 151 -2.62 -17.73 11.13
C GLY A 151 -2.14 -17.67 12.57
N ALA A 152 -2.36 -16.58 13.34
CA ALA A 152 -1.96 -16.61 14.74
C ALA A 152 -2.70 -17.75 15.47
N THR A 153 -1.93 -18.72 15.91
CA THR A 153 -2.34 -19.60 17.00
C THR A 153 -2.63 -18.73 18.23
N ALA A 154 -3.39 -19.25 19.20
CA ALA A 154 -3.88 -18.45 20.33
C ALA A 154 -2.78 -17.66 21.08
N ASN A 155 -1.51 -18.07 20.97
CA ASN A 155 -0.35 -17.44 21.58
C ASN A 155 0.21 -16.20 20.86
N ASP A 156 -0.16 -15.95 19.61
CA ASP A 156 0.37 -14.80 18.83
C ASP A 156 -0.57 -13.57 18.86
N ARG A 157 -1.69 -13.66 19.60
CA ARG A 157 -2.57 -12.51 19.89
C ARG A 157 -1.90 -11.42 20.74
N THR A 158 -0.88 -11.73 21.54
CA THR A 158 -0.19 -10.74 22.39
C THR A 158 0.79 -9.85 21.61
N ARG A 159 1.27 -10.27 20.43
CA ARG A 159 2.10 -9.43 19.54
C ARG A 159 1.30 -8.46 18.67
N ARG A 160 0.02 -8.75 18.42
CA ARG A 160 -0.87 -7.99 17.51
C ARG A 160 -1.21 -6.58 17.96
N SER A 161 -1.17 -6.27 19.25
CA SER A 161 -1.90 -5.11 19.77
C SER A 161 -1.12 -3.80 19.87
N ARG A 162 0.20 -3.76 19.60
CA ARG A 162 1.00 -2.54 19.85
C ARG A 162 1.67 -1.92 18.63
N VAL A 163 1.67 -2.59 17.48
CA VAL A 163 2.38 -2.08 16.28
C VAL A 163 1.43 -1.71 15.14
N ALA A 164 0.18 -2.20 15.15
CA ALA A 164 -0.68 -2.16 13.96
C ALA A 164 -1.56 -0.90 13.80
N GLU A 165 -1.99 -0.25 14.88
CA GLU A 165 -2.92 0.91 14.76
C GLU A 165 -2.19 2.23 14.47
N ASP A 166 -0.94 2.37 14.90
CA ASP A 166 -0.13 3.57 14.67
C ASP A 166 0.88 3.42 13.51
N ASP A 167 0.82 2.33 12.73
CA ASP A 167 1.72 2.14 11.59
C ASP A 167 1.32 3.08 10.44
N PRO A 168 2.13 4.10 10.09
CA PRO A 168 1.78 5.08 9.04
C PRO A 168 1.68 4.44 7.66
N TRP A 169 2.18 3.22 7.51
CA TRP A 169 2.17 2.44 6.27
C TRP A 169 0.95 1.51 6.14
N SER A 170 0.08 1.46 7.15
CA SER A 170 -1.11 0.63 7.14
C SER A 170 -2.20 1.18 6.22
N ILE A 171 -2.98 0.28 5.61
CA ILE A 171 -4.17 0.66 4.85
C ILE A 171 -5.29 0.98 5.82
N ASP A 172 -5.79 2.21 5.78
CA ASP A 172 -6.95 2.64 6.55
C ASP A 172 -8.18 1.82 6.13
N SER A 173 -8.76 1.13 7.11
CA SER A 173 -9.86 0.19 6.85
C SER A 173 -11.16 0.88 6.41
N ALA A 174 -11.36 2.14 6.82
CA ALA A 174 -12.56 2.89 6.49
C ALA A 174 -12.57 3.38 5.04
N THR A 175 -11.42 3.87 4.55
CA THR A 175 -11.29 4.44 3.21
C THR A 175 -10.68 3.51 2.19
N GLY A 176 -9.94 2.47 2.61
CA GLY A 176 -9.13 1.63 1.73
C GLY A 176 -7.83 2.30 1.26
N LEU A 177 -7.53 3.51 1.73
CA LEU A 177 -6.36 4.28 1.35
C LEU A 177 -5.16 3.96 2.25
N ALA A 178 -3.95 4.03 1.68
CA ALA A 178 -2.72 4.07 2.48
C ALA A 178 -2.37 5.55 2.75
N PRO A 179 -2.32 6.03 4.01
CA PRO A 179 -2.10 7.44 4.36
C PRO A 179 -0.84 8.05 3.74
N ALA A 180 0.21 7.26 3.57
CA ALA A 180 1.46 7.69 2.95
C ALA A 180 1.48 7.55 1.42
N LEU A 181 0.38 7.18 0.77
CA LEU A 181 0.28 7.03 -0.69
C LEU A 181 -0.80 7.95 -1.29
N PRO A 182 -0.66 9.28 -1.18
CA PRO A 182 -1.58 10.22 -1.82
C PRO A 182 -1.52 10.13 -3.35
N PRO A 183 -2.61 10.47 -4.07
CA PRO A 183 -2.60 10.63 -5.53
C PRO A 183 -1.92 11.95 -5.95
N VAL A 184 -0.75 12.24 -5.37
CA VAL A 184 0.02 13.46 -5.53
C VAL A 184 1.39 13.08 -6.07
N TRP A 185 1.60 13.32 -7.35
CA TRP A 185 2.84 12.96 -8.04
C TRP A 185 3.68 14.18 -8.39
N ILE A 186 4.96 13.93 -8.61
CA ILE A 186 5.95 14.84 -9.20
C ILE A 186 6.53 14.18 -10.45
N ASP A 187 6.90 14.97 -11.46
CA ASP A 187 7.53 14.44 -12.68
C ASP A 187 8.97 14.03 -12.40
N ALA A 188 9.13 12.79 -11.93
CA ALA A 188 10.39 12.15 -11.64
C ALA A 188 10.57 10.89 -12.50
N PRO A 189 11.82 10.44 -12.76
CA PRO A 189 12.07 9.24 -13.56
C PRO A 189 11.28 8.00 -13.12
N SER A 190 11.01 7.85 -11.82
CA SER A 190 10.22 6.74 -11.26
C SER A 190 8.75 6.76 -11.68
N LEU A 191 8.18 7.91 -12.06
CA LEU A 191 6.81 7.99 -12.54
C LEU A 191 6.71 7.50 -13.99
N LYS A 192 7.78 7.59 -14.78
CA LYS A 192 7.77 7.21 -16.21
C LYS A 192 7.61 5.71 -16.45
N SER A 193 7.93 4.88 -15.45
CA SER A 193 7.67 3.44 -15.50
C SER A 193 6.24 3.07 -15.11
N PHE A 194 5.51 3.98 -14.47
CA PHE A 194 4.21 3.73 -13.87
C PHE A 194 3.11 3.35 -14.89
N PRO A 195 2.97 4.02 -16.06
CA PRO A 195 1.95 3.66 -17.06
C PRO A 195 2.05 2.24 -17.60
N ARG A 196 3.23 1.60 -17.44
CA ARG A 196 3.49 0.24 -17.94
C ARG A 196 2.93 -0.85 -17.02
N LEU A 197 2.45 -0.50 -15.83
CA LEU A 197 1.71 -1.43 -14.99
C LEU A 197 0.44 -1.83 -15.74
N GLY A 198 0.23 -3.13 -15.95
CA GLY A 198 -1.01 -3.66 -16.51
C GLY A 198 -2.21 -3.34 -15.59
N PRO A 199 -3.45 -3.49 -16.08
CA PRO A 199 -4.62 -3.35 -15.23
C PRO A 199 -4.56 -4.37 -14.10
N VAL A 200 -4.90 -3.95 -12.88
CA VAL A 200 -5.09 -4.89 -11.78
C VAL A 200 -6.30 -5.75 -12.13
N GLN A 201 -6.13 -7.07 -12.14
CA GLN A 201 -7.23 -8.00 -12.34
C GLN A 201 -8.10 -8.00 -11.08
N ALA A 202 -9.08 -7.10 -11.03
CA ALA A 202 -9.98 -6.94 -9.90
C ALA A 202 -11.43 -6.86 -10.36
N ASP A 203 -12.26 -7.74 -9.81
CA ASP A 203 -13.72 -7.68 -9.97
C ASP A 203 -14.37 -6.65 -9.03
N ASN A 204 -13.57 -6.02 -8.17
CA ASN A 204 -14.04 -5.06 -7.18
C ASN A 204 -14.03 -3.62 -7.74
N HIS A 205 -15.22 -3.01 -7.81
CA HIS A 205 -15.41 -1.67 -8.36
C HIS A 205 -14.55 -0.57 -7.68
N GLU A 206 -14.27 -0.71 -6.39
CA GLU A 206 -13.46 0.26 -5.64
C GLU A 206 -11.99 0.19 -6.03
N VAL A 207 -11.43 -1.03 -6.13
CA VAL A 207 -10.03 -1.25 -6.56
C VAL A 207 -9.82 -0.70 -7.96
N VAL A 208 -10.74 -0.99 -8.88
CA VAL A 208 -10.71 -0.47 -10.26
C VAL A 208 -10.78 1.05 -10.28
N ALA A 209 -11.64 1.66 -9.45
CA ALA A 209 -11.75 3.11 -9.35
C ALA A 209 -10.47 3.76 -8.84
N PHE A 210 -9.84 3.21 -7.80
CA PHE A 210 -8.57 3.71 -7.30
C PHE A 210 -7.45 3.60 -8.33
N GLU A 211 -7.29 2.44 -8.97
CA GLU A 211 -6.29 2.29 -10.03
C GLU A 211 -6.48 3.35 -11.11
N THR A 212 -7.73 3.51 -11.58
CA THR A 212 -8.09 4.44 -12.64
C THR A 212 -7.76 5.89 -12.26
N LEU A 213 -8.13 6.32 -11.05
CA LEU A 213 -7.88 7.68 -10.57
C LEU A 213 -6.40 7.97 -10.34
N TYR A 214 -5.66 7.05 -9.70
CA TYR A 214 -4.22 7.21 -9.47
C TYR A 214 -3.45 7.23 -10.79
N ARG A 215 -3.85 6.40 -11.75
CA ARG A 215 -3.25 6.37 -13.08
C ARG A 215 -3.51 7.65 -13.85
N TRP A 216 -4.75 8.15 -13.86
CA TRP A 216 -5.04 9.43 -14.49
C TRP A 216 -4.21 10.56 -13.87
N ALA A 217 -4.09 10.61 -12.54
CA ALA A 217 -3.29 11.62 -11.86
C ALA A 217 -1.81 11.54 -12.27
N ALA A 218 -1.25 10.34 -12.42
CA ALA A 218 0.12 10.13 -12.87
C ALA A 218 0.33 10.59 -14.31
N LEU A 219 -0.55 10.16 -15.23
CA LEU A 219 -0.53 10.56 -16.65
C LEU A 219 -0.57 12.08 -16.80
N ARG A 220 -1.42 12.76 -16.01
CA ARG A 220 -1.54 14.21 -16.06
C ARG A 220 -0.25 14.93 -15.66
N VAL A 221 0.46 14.43 -14.65
CA VAL A 221 1.76 14.98 -14.23
C VAL A 221 2.83 14.78 -15.30
N MET A 222 2.75 13.70 -16.08
CA MET A 222 3.63 13.47 -17.24
C MET A 222 3.23 14.28 -18.49
N GLY A 223 2.23 15.16 -18.38
CA GLY A 223 1.76 15.99 -19.49
C GLY A 223 0.93 15.25 -20.52
N GLU A 224 0.51 14.00 -20.25
CA GLU A 224 -0.37 13.26 -21.13
C GLU A 224 -1.80 13.81 -21.05
N ASP A 225 -2.43 13.99 -22.22
CA ASP A 225 -3.82 14.40 -22.33
C ASP A 225 -4.70 13.15 -22.32
N ALA A 226 -5.19 12.77 -21.14
CA ALA A 226 -6.08 11.64 -20.94
C ALA A 226 -7.48 12.16 -20.52
N PRO A 227 -8.57 11.65 -21.12
CA PRO A 227 -9.91 12.03 -20.72
C PRO A 227 -10.14 11.68 -19.25
N PHE A 228 -10.88 12.53 -18.54
CA PHE A 228 -11.20 12.28 -17.14
C PHE A 228 -11.98 10.96 -17.00
N PRO A 229 -11.57 10.06 -16.10
CA PRO A 229 -12.14 8.72 -16.06
C PRO A 229 -13.57 8.72 -15.53
N SER A 230 -14.41 7.88 -16.13
CA SER A 230 -15.73 7.58 -15.57
C SER A 230 -15.58 6.59 -14.41
N ILE A 231 -16.19 6.92 -13.26
CA ILE A 231 -16.18 6.07 -12.06
C ILE A 231 -17.58 5.56 -11.78
N SER A 232 -17.71 4.25 -11.52
CA SER A 232 -19.01 3.62 -11.28
C SER A 232 -19.71 4.18 -10.03
N ALA A 233 -21.04 4.20 -10.04
CA ALA A 233 -21.84 4.62 -8.89
C ALA A 233 -21.58 3.74 -7.65
N GLU A 234 -21.30 2.45 -7.84
CA GLU A 234 -20.96 1.53 -6.75
C GLU A 234 -19.64 1.92 -6.07
N ALA A 235 -18.60 2.21 -6.86
CA ALA A 235 -17.32 2.66 -6.32
C ALA A 235 -17.43 3.98 -5.55
N LEU A 236 -18.29 4.90 -6.00
CA LEU A 236 -18.52 6.19 -5.35
C LEU A 236 -19.22 6.07 -3.98
N ARG A 237 -19.70 4.88 -3.58
CA ARG A 237 -20.16 4.63 -2.21
C ARG A 237 -18.99 4.60 -1.22
N SER A 238 -17.78 4.25 -1.66
CA SER A 238 -16.58 4.30 -0.84
C SER A 238 -16.19 5.76 -0.51
N PRO A 239 -16.00 6.11 0.77
CA PRO A 239 -15.51 7.44 1.14
C PRO A 239 -14.11 7.72 0.59
N GLY A 240 -13.24 6.71 0.52
CA GLY A 240 -11.88 6.87 -0.02
C GLY A 240 -11.90 7.21 -1.51
N VAL A 241 -12.75 6.53 -2.30
CA VAL A 241 -12.90 6.83 -3.74
C VAL A 241 -13.39 8.25 -3.96
N ARG A 242 -14.36 8.72 -3.18
CA ARG A 242 -14.86 10.11 -3.29
C ARG A 242 -13.76 11.13 -2.97
N LEU A 243 -12.99 10.90 -1.91
CA LEU A 243 -11.86 11.76 -1.54
C LEU A 243 -10.84 11.85 -2.69
N VAL A 244 -10.34 10.71 -3.15
CA VAL A 244 -9.36 10.65 -4.25
C VAL A 244 -9.91 11.31 -5.51
N ARG A 245 -11.17 11.03 -5.86
CA ARG A 245 -11.82 11.66 -7.00
C ARG A 245 -11.82 13.18 -6.88
N SER A 246 -12.23 13.74 -5.75
CA SER A 246 -12.20 15.20 -5.56
C SER A 246 -10.78 15.78 -5.61
N MET A 247 -9.78 15.08 -5.08
CA MET A 247 -8.37 15.51 -5.20
C MET A 247 -7.88 15.53 -6.65
N VAL A 248 -8.30 14.55 -7.44
CA VAL A 248 -7.93 14.41 -8.84
C VAL A 248 -8.69 15.43 -9.71
N GLU A 249 -9.98 15.64 -9.48
CA GLU A 249 -10.79 16.70 -10.12
C GLU A 249 -10.24 18.11 -9.81
N ALA A 250 -9.69 18.32 -8.62
CA ALA A 250 -9.06 19.60 -8.26
C ALA A 250 -7.83 19.94 -9.11
N GLN A 251 -7.27 18.97 -9.85
CA GLN A 251 -6.14 19.14 -10.77
C GLN A 251 -6.58 19.23 -12.25
N HIS A 252 -7.88 19.27 -12.51
CA HIS A 252 -8.43 19.31 -13.87
C HIS A 252 -8.10 20.61 -14.63
N ALA A 253 -8.06 20.58 -15.96
CA ALA A 253 -7.76 21.76 -16.79
C ALA A 253 -8.90 22.80 -16.77
N ASP A 254 -10.15 22.34 -16.74
CA ASP A 254 -11.36 23.16 -16.55
C ASP A 254 -11.42 23.78 -15.15
N ALA A 255 -11.50 25.12 -15.09
CA ALA A 255 -11.55 25.91 -13.86
C ALA A 255 -12.82 25.67 -13.02
N ASP A 256 -13.98 25.44 -13.66
CA ASP A 256 -15.24 25.20 -12.96
C ASP A 256 -15.21 23.84 -12.26
N LEU A 257 -14.65 22.82 -12.92
CA LEU A 257 -14.43 21.51 -12.30
C LEU A 257 -13.49 21.61 -11.10
N ARG A 258 -12.37 22.34 -11.23
CA ARG A 258 -11.47 22.59 -10.10
C ARG A 258 -12.16 23.30 -8.95
N ALA A 259 -12.93 24.35 -9.23
CA ALA A 259 -13.63 25.13 -8.21
C ALA A 259 -14.64 24.28 -7.42
N ARG A 260 -15.47 23.48 -8.10
CA ARG A 260 -16.41 22.55 -7.46
C ARG A 260 -15.69 21.49 -6.62
N ALA A 261 -14.58 20.96 -7.12
CA ALA A 261 -13.77 19.99 -6.39
C ALA A 261 -13.15 20.60 -5.13
N ARG A 262 -12.62 21.82 -5.21
CA ARG A 262 -12.11 22.58 -4.04
C ARG A 262 -13.20 22.80 -3.00
N GLU A 263 -14.39 23.24 -3.39
CA GLU A 263 -15.50 23.46 -2.46
C GLU A 263 -15.87 22.16 -1.72
N SER A 264 -15.88 21.02 -2.43
CA SER A 264 -16.07 19.70 -1.84
C SER A 264 -14.97 19.35 -0.83
N LEU A 265 -13.71 19.63 -1.17
CA LEU A 265 -12.57 19.36 -0.30
C LEU A 265 -12.59 20.23 0.96
N GLU A 266 -12.88 21.53 0.82
CA GLU A 266 -12.95 22.52 1.89
C GLU A 266 -14.07 22.21 2.90
N ARG A 267 -15.25 21.79 2.41
CA ARG A 267 -16.42 21.52 3.26
C ARG A 267 -16.16 20.50 4.36
N ASP A 268 -15.30 19.52 4.10
CA ASP A 268 -15.02 18.42 5.02
C ASP A 268 -13.72 18.63 5.83
N ILE A 269 -12.93 19.67 5.55
CA ILE A 269 -11.59 19.81 6.14
C ILE A 269 -11.60 19.90 7.67
N GLY A 270 -12.63 20.53 8.24
CA GLY A 270 -12.81 20.63 9.69
C GLY A 270 -13.18 19.30 10.36
N ARG A 271 -13.84 18.38 9.62
CA ARG A 271 -14.15 17.03 10.11
C ARG A 271 -12.88 16.18 10.23
N ASP A 272 -11.96 16.38 9.30
CA ASP A 272 -10.73 15.61 9.16
C ASP A 272 -9.54 16.25 9.92
N ALA A 273 -9.81 17.26 10.76
CA ALA A 273 -8.79 18.07 11.40
C ALA A 273 -7.78 17.24 12.22
N GLY A 274 -6.49 17.45 11.97
CA GLY A 274 -5.39 16.72 12.60
C GLY A 274 -5.13 15.32 12.05
N THR A 275 -5.90 14.86 11.05
CA THR A 275 -5.68 13.55 10.42
C THR A 275 -4.85 13.68 9.14
N TRP A 276 -4.37 12.55 8.63
CA TRP A 276 -3.70 12.50 7.31
C TRP A 276 -4.63 12.94 6.16
N VAL A 277 -5.96 12.80 6.32
CA VAL A 277 -6.94 13.23 5.31
C VAL A 277 -6.96 14.76 5.20
N GLU A 278 -6.80 15.50 6.30
CA GLU A 278 -6.63 16.97 6.23
C GLU A 278 -5.42 17.32 5.37
N ALA A 279 -4.26 16.68 5.61
CA ALA A 279 -3.04 16.96 4.85
C ALA A 279 -3.26 16.73 3.34
N TRP A 280 -3.92 15.63 2.95
CA TRP A 280 -4.26 15.34 1.56
C TRP A 280 -5.17 16.42 0.95
N ARG A 281 -6.21 16.84 1.67
CA ARG A 281 -7.13 17.91 1.22
C ARG A 281 -6.40 19.23 1.04
N ARG A 282 -5.57 19.64 2.01
CA ARG A 282 -4.76 20.88 1.97
C ARG A 282 -3.87 20.90 0.74
N VAL A 283 -3.15 19.80 0.47
CA VAL A 283 -2.30 19.69 -0.73
C VAL A 283 -3.12 19.82 -2.01
N ALA A 284 -4.24 19.10 -2.11
CA ALA A 284 -5.10 19.16 -3.30
C ALA A 284 -5.69 20.56 -3.53
N ILE A 285 -6.16 21.24 -2.48
CA ILE A 285 -6.67 22.61 -2.54
C ILE A 285 -5.55 23.57 -2.96
N GLY A 286 -4.38 23.49 -2.30
CA GLY A 286 -3.22 24.33 -2.60
C GLY A 286 -2.79 24.22 -4.06
N ARG A 287 -2.58 22.99 -4.55
CA ARG A 287 -2.29 22.68 -5.96
C ARG A 287 -3.32 23.23 -6.94
N SER A 288 -4.58 23.18 -6.55
CA SER A 288 -5.68 23.66 -7.37
C SER A 288 -5.69 25.18 -7.46
N LEU A 289 -5.44 25.87 -6.34
CA LEU A 289 -5.36 27.33 -6.25
C LEU A 289 -4.13 27.92 -6.96
N LEU A 290 -2.99 27.22 -6.95
CA LEU A 290 -1.80 27.64 -7.70
C LEU A 290 -2.02 27.70 -9.22
N ARG A 291 -3.07 27.05 -9.74
CA ARG A 291 -3.43 27.05 -11.17
C ARG A 291 -4.38 28.17 -11.57
N GLU A 292 -4.83 28.99 -10.62
CA GLU A 292 -5.73 30.11 -10.91
C GLU A 292 -4.93 31.33 -11.36
N ASP A 293 -5.49 32.13 -12.27
CA ASP A 293 -4.84 33.35 -12.75
C ASP A 293 -4.78 34.46 -11.67
N ASP A 294 -5.69 34.41 -10.70
CA ASP A 294 -5.78 35.37 -9.62
C ASP A 294 -4.63 35.21 -8.59
N ALA A 295 -3.86 36.28 -8.39
CA ALA A 295 -2.70 36.29 -7.50
C ALA A 295 -3.07 36.09 -6.01
N SER A 296 -4.25 36.53 -5.58
CA SER A 296 -4.74 36.34 -4.21
C SER A 296 -5.07 34.86 -3.98
N LEU A 297 -5.74 34.22 -4.94
CA LEU A 297 -6.01 32.78 -4.90
C LEU A 297 -4.73 31.96 -4.89
N ARG A 298 -3.74 32.30 -5.73
CA ARG A 298 -2.42 31.63 -5.70
C ARG A 298 -1.70 31.80 -4.36
N THR A 299 -1.75 33.00 -3.76
CA THR A 299 -1.19 33.25 -2.43
C THR A 299 -1.87 32.40 -1.36
N ARG A 300 -3.20 32.30 -1.41
CA ARG A 300 -3.94 31.35 -0.56
C ARG A 300 -3.49 29.91 -0.81
N GLY A 301 -3.27 29.53 -2.08
CA GLY A 301 -2.74 28.21 -2.45
C GLY A 301 -1.41 27.89 -1.78
N MET A 302 -0.47 28.83 -1.75
CA MET A 302 0.79 28.67 -1.02
C MET A 302 0.57 28.46 0.49
N LEU A 303 -0.38 29.18 1.11
CA LEU A 303 -0.69 29.01 2.54
C LEU A 303 -1.26 27.62 2.84
N GLU A 304 -2.15 27.12 1.98
CA GLU A 304 -2.69 25.75 2.09
C GLU A 304 -1.58 24.70 2.00
N LEU A 305 -0.60 24.89 1.09
CA LEU A 305 0.57 24.02 0.98
C LEU A 305 1.50 24.13 2.19
N LEU A 306 1.81 25.34 2.67
CA LEU A 306 2.69 25.58 3.82
C LEU A 306 2.12 25.05 5.14
N HIS A 307 0.80 24.92 5.25
CA HIS A 307 0.17 24.28 6.40
C HIS A 307 0.61 22.82 6.57
N VAL A 308 0.92 22.14 5.46
CA VAL A 308 1.27 20.71 5.44
C VAL A 308 2.60 20.43 6.17
N PRO A 309 3.76 20.98 5.76
CA PRO A 309 5.01 20.79 6.50
C PRO A 309 4.91 21.33 7.93
N ALA A 310 4.22 22.45 8.15
CA ALA A 310 4.13 23.07 9.47
C ALA A 310 3.38 22.20 10.51
N ARG A 311 2.33 21.48 10.09
CA ARG A 311 1.49 20.68 11.00
C ARG A 311 1.71 19.18 10.87
N PHE A 312 2.04 18.70 9.68
CA PHE A 312 2.08 17.28 9.34
C PHE A 312 3.47 16.78 8.93
N GLY A 313 4.52 17.62 8.98
CA GLY A 313 5.89 17.29 8.56
C GLY A 313 6.38 15.92 9.04
N ALA A 314 6.17 15.61 10.32
CA ALA A 314 6.59 14.33 10.91
C ALA A 314 5.76 13.12 10.43
N SER A 315 4.46 13.31 10.18
CA SER A 315 3.52 12.23 9.83
C SER A 315 3.32 12.03 8.33
N GLN A 316 3.63 13.06 7.53
CA GLN A 316 3.42 13.12 6.08
C GLN A 316 4.65 13.72 5.39
N PRO A 317 5.84 13.12 5.55
CA PRO A 317 7.09 13.70 5.04
C PRO A 317 7.10 13.85 3.52
N HIS A 318 6.55 12.87 2.78
CA HIS A 318 6.42 12.94 1.33
C HIS A 318 5.59 14.14 0.87
N LEU A 319 4.38 14.30 1.41
CA LEU A 319 3.52 15.43 1.04
C LEU A 319 4.13 16.77 1.45
N SER A 320 4.80 16.82 2.59
CA SER A 320 5.47 18.02 3.07
C SER A 320 6.59 18.45 2.12
N ALA A 321 7.40 17.49 1.65
CA ALA A 321 8.44 17.75 0.66
C ALA A 321 7.87 18.22 -0.69
N VAL A 322 6.78 17.59 -1.18
CA VAL A 322 6.11 18.03 -2.42
C VAL A 322 5.51 19.43 -2.26
N ALA A 323 4.82 19.70 -1.14
CA ALA A 323 4.21 20.99 -0.87
C ALA A 323 5.25 22.12 -0.80
N LEU A 324 6.37 21.91 -0.10
CA LEU A 324 7.47 22.88 -0.04
C LEU A 324 8.05 23.14 -1.43
N ALA A 325 8.32 22.08 -2.22
CA ALA A 325 8.86 22.23 -3.55
C ALA A 325 7.93 23.06 -4.46
N GLU A 326 6.61 22.85 -4.39
CA GLU A 326 5.67 23.65 -5.18
C GLU A 326 5.60 25.11 -4.75
N VAL A 327 5.66 25.38 -3.44
CA VAL A 327 5.73 26.75 -2.92
C VAL A 327 7.03 27.42 -3.39
N CYS A 328 8.16 26.72 -3.37
CA CYS A 328 9.42 27.22 -3.91
C CYS A 328 9.32 27.57 -5.40
N ALA A 329 8.76 26.67 -6.22
CA ALA A 329 8.57 26.93 -7.64
C ALA A 329 7.71 28.19 -7.90
N GLU A 330 6.64 28.35 -7.13
CA GLU A 330 5.75 29.50 -7.20
C GLU A 330 6.43 30.81 -6.75
N LEU A 331 7.20 30.79 -5.65
CA LEU A 331 7.97 31.95 -5.18
C LEU A 331 9.03 32.36 -6.20
N HIS A 332 9.70 31.39 -6.82
CA HIS A 332 10.65 31.65 -7.89
C HIS A 332 9.96 32.32 -9.09
N ALA A 333 8.81 31.80 -9.52
CA ALA A 333 8.02 32.38 -10.61
C ALA A 333 7.55 33.82 -10.33
N ARG A 334 7.43 34.22 -9.06
CA ARG A 334 7.10 35.59 -8.62
C ARG A 334 8.33 36.50 -8.46
N GLY A 335 9.55 35.97 -8.56
CA GLY A 335 10.78 36.71 -8.31
C GLY A 335 11.10 36.94 -6.83
N GLU A 336 10.50 36.17 -5.92
CA GLU A 336 10.70 36.29 -4.46
C GLU A 336 11.93 35.50 -3.98
N ALA A 337 13.12 35.90 -4.43
CA ALA A 337 14.36 35.13 -4.24
C ALA A 337 14.67 34.80 -2.76
N ALA A 338 14.52 35.75 -1.84
CA ALA A 338 14.84 35.52 -0.43
C ALA A 338 13.94 34.45 0.23
N SER A 339 12.63 34.49 -0.06
CA SER A 339 11.64 33.51 0.42
C SER A 339 11.91 32.13 -0.18
N TYR A 340 12.24 32.09 -1.48
CA TYR A 340 12.60 30.87 -2.20
C TYR A 340 13.81 30.18 -1.56
N GLU A 341 14.93 30.89 -1.36
CA GLU A 341 16.14 30.29 -0.77
C GLU A 341 15.89 29.76 0.64
N THR A 342 15.09 30.47 1.42
CA THR A 342 14.73 30.05 2.79
C THR A 342 13.94 28.73 2.79
N LEU A 343 12.90 28.63 1.96
CA LEU A 343 12.09 27.41 1.89
C LEU A 343 12.81 26.25 1.17
N ARG A 344 13.72 26.56 0.25
CA ARG A 344 14.58 25.56 -0.37
C ARG A 344 15.49 24.90 0.66
N ALA A 345 16.13 25.71 1.52
CA ALA A 345 16.95 25.18 2.61
C ALA A 345 16.15 24.30 3.57
N GLU A 346 14.89 24.67 3.85
CA GLU A 346 13.98 23.85 4.65
C GLU A 346 13.64 22.52 3.96
N LEU A 347 13.35 22.53 2.65
CA LEU A 347 13.11 21.32 1.86
C LEU A 347 14.32 20.37 1.88
N GLU A 348 15.52 20.90 1.69
CA GLU A 348 16.78 20.14 1.71
C GLU A 348 17.07 19.56 3.11
N SER A 349 16.73 20.30 4.17
CA SER A 349 16.83 19.84 5.57
C SER A 349 15.82 18.72 5.88
N LEU A 350 14.55 18.90 5.46
CA LEU A 350 13.47 17.97 5.74
C LEU A 350 13.62 16.64 4.99
N ALA A 351 14.07 16.71 3.74
CA ALA A 351 14.00 15.57 2.82
C ALA A 351 15.16 15.56 1.80
N PRO A 352 16.42 15.41 2.26
CA PRO A 352 17.62 15.60 1.44
C PRO A 352 17.70 14.68 0.21
N ASP A 353 17.18 13.46 0.32
CA ASP A 353 17.19 12.47 -0.76
C ASP A 353 15.86 12.42 -1.56
N HIS A 354 14.97 13.38 -1.34
CA HIS A 354 13.63 13.34 -1.91
C HIS A 354 13.61 13.85 -3.36
N GLY A 355 12.91 13.14 -4.24
CA GLY A 355 12.81 13.49 -5.66
C GLY A 355 12.21 14.87 -5.96
N ALA A 356 11.55 15.50 -4.98
CA ALA A 356 11.01 16.85 -5.11
C ALA A 356 12.10 17.91 -5.28
N ILE A 357 13.30 17.71 -4.74
CA ILE A 357 14.45 18.61 -4.94
C ILE A 357 14.86 18.60 -6.42
N VAL A 358 15.07 17.41 -6.99
CA VAL A 358 15.41 17.25 -8.41
C VAL A 358 14.32 17.82 -9.32
N TRP A 359 13.05 17.59 -8.98
CA TRP A 359 11.92 18.17 -9.71
C TRP A 359 11.92 19.70 -9.65
N LEU A 360 12.18 20.29 -8.48
CA LEU A 360 12.27 21.74 -8.30
C LEU A 360 13.41 22.33 -9.13
N ASP A 361 14.59 21.70 -9.11
CA ASP A 361 15.76 22.11 -9.89
C ASP A 361 15.46 22.16 -11.39
N ASN A 362 14.78 21.13 -11.91
CA ASN A 362 14.37 21.09 -13.31
C ASN A 362 13.31 22.15 -13.64
N SER A 363 12.38 22.40 -12.71
CA SER A 363 11.29 23.37 -12.90
C SER A 363 11.81 24.81 -12.92
N VAL A 364 12.80 25.12 -12.10
CA VAL A 364 13.44 26.45 -12.03
C VAL A 364 14.50 26.61 -13.14
N GLY A 365 15.26 25.57 -13.44
CA GLY A 365 16.33 25.60 -14.44
C GLY A 365 15.86 25.58 -15.89
N GLY A 366 14.63 25.10 -16.15
CA GLY A 366 14.04 24.98 -17.49
C GLY A 366 13.58 26.30 -18.13
N VAL A 367 13.70 27.44 -17.45
CA VAL A 367 13.33 28.78 -17.96
C VAL A 367 14.52 29.51 -18.60
N ARG A 368 15.39 28.79 -19.32
CA ARG A 368 16.53 29.40 -20.04
C ARG A 368 16.27 29.56 -21.53
#